data_AF-A0A8S3UZ57-F1
#
_entry.id   AF-A0A8S3UZ57-F1
#
_cell.length_a   1.000
_cell.length_b   1.000
_cell.length_c   1.000
_cell.angle_alpha   90.00
_cell.angle_beta   90.00
_cell.angle_gamma   90.00
#
_symmetry.space_group_name_H-M   'P 1'
#
loop_
_entity.id
_entity.type
_entity.pdbx_description
1 polymer ?
#
loop_
_entity_poly.entity_id
_entity_poly.type
_entity_poly.pdbx_seq_one_letter_code
_entity_poly.pdbx_strand_id
1 'polypeptide(L)'
;MPLPVDEIHTAFLGRKIHELLQERYRLVDHSFLLVQSSTMAGNTAACSDTSEAIDLFKPQGLYLKPIAKINVCVQLPALKEPGKTISNWEVMEKIKHMIKPHVFLSLKIVKSTLEFIRLEGELENKSLIKTLMQRLEGKTIKLSGFSETLKVKAGEAKISFPLKHDWDSYFRDAKHMNEMKPDIPMLDPYRKEILPGIQTFSFGQDLTFESYVQFKEYIGFMKAMDALRGMKFLYIGEDEKAYTANVKVDFDKSKHLSDKCIKKRRIERWKLQLLEKEREEKVKKEREETERKQEEERLEKRRLEDEKKYQIKLALEERKFLIAQRKLESIRLLTELFERVKEEKVKEDLEKREIELEDERKKQVEAEALRKAEEKQRKEEQKRKRRMDLEHQEYELRHKILKNVKAKEEKKEEEVREQLRKKLGKRKEK
;
A
#
# COMPACT_ATOMS: atom_id res chain seq x y z
N MET A 1 4.77 18.45 -17.41
CA MET A 1 5.28 19.74 -17.95
C MET A 1 4.10 20.70 -17.99
N PRO A 2 4.20 21.92 -17.44
CA PRO A 2 3.15 22.91 -17.62
C PRO A 2 3.09 23.29 -19.10
N LEU A 3 1.88 23.36 -19.65
CA LEU A 3 1.62 23.77 -21.03
C LEU A 3 2.03 25.25 -21.21
N PRO A 4 2.58 25.65 -22.37
CA PRO A 4 2.96 27.03 -22.64
C PRO A 4 1.77 27.98 -22.52
N VAL A 5 2.02 29.19 -22.02
CA VAL A 5 1.02 30.22 -21.67
C VAL A 5 0.07 30.56 -22.84
N ASP A 6 0.53 30.44 -24.08
CA ASP A 6 -0.27 30.71 -25.28
C ASP A 6 -1.32 29.61 -25.59
N GLU A 7 -1.05 28.35 -25.23
CA GLU A 7 -2.03 27.25 -25.31
C GLU A 7 -3.13 27.43 -24.26
N ILE A 8 -2.78 27.98 -23.08
CA ILE A 8 -3.71 28.24 -22.00
C ILE A 8 -4.74 29.27 -22.45
N HIS A 9 -4.34 30.36 -23.10
CA HIS A 9 -5.28 31.41 -23.55
C HIS A 9 -6.20 30.96 -24.68
N THR A 10 -5.74 30.13 -25.62
CA THR A 10 -6.55 29.64 -26.75
C THR A 10 -7.53 28.57 -26.31
N ALA A 11 -7.08 27.61 -25.50
CA ALA A 11 -7.96 26.61 -24.89
C ALA A 11 -8.93 27.24 -23.89
N PHE A 12 -8.55 28.35 -23.24
CA PHE A 12 -9.42 29.13 -22.36
C PHE A 12 -10.45 29.92 -23.15
N LEU A 13 -10.09 30.55 -24.27
CA LEU A 13 -11.05 31.24 -25.16
C LEU A 13 -12.02 30.23 -25.80
N GLY A 14 -11.51 29.08 -26.26
CA GLY A 14 -12.33 27.98 -26.78
C GLY A 14 -13.25 27.35 -25.73
N ARG A 15 -12.76 27.14 -24.50
CA ARG A 15 -13.58 26.68 -23.36
C ARG A 15 -14.58 27.74 -22.91
N LYS A 16 -14.20 29.02 -22.83
CA LYS A 16 -15.14 30.11 -22.52
C LYS A 16 -16.23 30.20 -23.57
N ILE A 17 -15.88 30.18 -24.85
CA ILE A 17 -16.86 30.13 -25.94
C ILE A 17 -17.74 28.88 -25.79
N HIS A 18 -17.20 27.70 -25.46
CA HIS A 18 -17.98 26.49 -25.23
C HIS A 18 -18.91 26.57 -24.00
N GLU A 19 -18.44 27.11 -22.88
CA GLU A 19 -19.19 27.31 -21.64
C GLU A 19 -20.30 28.35 -21.84
N LEU A 20 -20.03 29.44 -22.58
CA LEU A 20 -21.04 30.39 -23.04
C LEU A 20 -22.10 29.72 -23.92
N LEU A 21 -21.69 28.79 -24.78
CA LEU A 21 -22.60 28.01 -25.61
C LEU A 21 -23.37 26.93 -24.81
N GLN A 22 -22.95 26.58 -23.59
CA GLN A 22 -23.66 25.62 -22.74
C GLN A 22 -24.59 26.29 -21.72
N GLU A 23 -24.15 27.36 -21.04
CA GLU A 23 -24.93 28.05 -20.00
C GLU A 23 -26.06 28.89 -20.58
N ARG A 24 -25.82 29.59 -21.70
CA ARG A 24 -26.80 30.50 -22.31
C ARG A 24 -27.95 29.78 -23.03
N TYR A 25 -27.84 28.47 -23.28
CA TYR A 25 -28.80 27.68 -24.07
C TYR A 25 -29.70 26.77 -23.25
N ARG A 26 -29.61 26.81 -21.92
CA ARG A 26 -30.57 26.12 -21.04
C ARG A 26 -31.84 26.96 -20.82
N LEU A 27 -31.82 28.24 -21.19
CA LEU A 27 -32.90 29.20 -21.00
C LEU A 27 -32.99 30.11 -22.24
N VAL A 28 -34.00 29.85 -23.06
CA VAL A 28 -34.55 30.73 -24.12
C VAL A 28 -33.79 30.80 -25.45
N ASP A 29 -34.58 30.68 -26.52
CA ASP A 29 -34.25 30.99 -27.91
C ASP A 29 -33.24 32.13 -28.07
N HIS A 30 -32.09 31.85 -28.71
CA HIS A 30 -31.48 32.60 -29.81
C HIS A 30 -30.04 32.10 -30.07
N SER A 31 -29.68 32.08 -31.35
CA SER A 31 -28.67 31.23 -32.01
C SER A 31 -27.33 31.94 -32.25
N PHE A 32 -26.18 31.31 -31.97
CA PHE A 32 -24.79 31.72 -32.37
C PHE A 32 -23.82 30.51 -32.14
N LEU A 33 -22.69 30.22 -32.84
CA LEU A 33 -21.80 30.95 -33.77
C LEU A 33 -20.79 29.97 -34.43
N LEU A 34 -20.58 29.95 -35.75
CA LEU A 34 -19.49 29.19 -36.40
C LEU A 34 -18.17 29.98 -36.30
N VAL A 35 -17.14 29.39 -35.70
CA VAL A 35 -15.81 30.00 -35.55
C VAL A 35 -14.77 29.08 -36.18
N GLN A 36 -14.25 29.40 -37.38
CA GLN A 36 -12.87 29.02 -37.67
C GLN A 36 -11.99 30.17 -37.16
N SER A 37 -11.39 29.99 -35.98
CA SER A 37 -10.29 30.86 -35.59
C SER A 37 -9.04 30.32 -36.29
N SER A 38 -8.57 31.08 -37.27
CA SER A 38 -7.30 30.82 -37.93
C SER A 38 -6.20 31.53 -37.15
N THR A 39 -5.83 31.04 -35.97
CA THR A 39 -4.57 31.46 -35.33
C THR A 39 -3.40 30.66 -35.90
N MET A 40 -2.83 31.11 -37.02
CA MET A 40 -1.42 30.78 -37.25
C MET A 40 -0.62 31.50 -36.15
N ALA A 41 0.46 30.88 -35.66
CA ALA A 41 1.43 31.53 -34.77
C ALA A 41 1.77 32.94 -35.31
N GLY A 42 1.28 33.99 -34.64
CA GLY A 42 1.43 35.39 -35.07
C GLY A 42 0.16 36.26 -35.17
N ASN A 43 -1.04 35.76 -34.84
CA ASN A 43 -2.31 36.48 -35.12
C ASN A 43 -3.08 37.07 -33.92
N THR A 44 -2.66 36.88 -32.67
CA THR A 44 -3.19 37.68 -31.56
C THR A 44 -2.43 39.00 -31.50
N ALA A 45 -3.06 40.06 -31.99
CA ALA A 45 -2.46 41.39 -31.99
C ALA A 45 -2.99 42.19 -30.80
N ALA A 46 -2.08 42.78 -30.02
CA ALA A 46 -2.44 43.80 -29.05
C ALA A 46 -3.20 44.92 -29.77
N CYS A 47 -4.32 45.33 -29.19
CA CYS A 47 -5.18 46.35 -29.75
C CYS A 47 -5.05 47.60 -28.87
N SER A 48 -4.63 48.72 -29.45
CA SER A 48 -4.52 49.99 -28.73
C SER A 48 -5.86 50.75 -28.68
N ASP A 49 -6.68 50.60 -29.71
CA ASP A 49 -7.95 51.30 -29.85
C ASP A 49 -9.12 50.32 -29.83
N THR A 50 -10.09 50.53 -28.95
CA THR A 50 -11.31 49.73 -28.82
C THR A 50 -12.57 50.48 -29.23
N SER A 51 -12.45 51.67 -29.84
CA SER A 51 -13.57 52.58 -30.13
C SER A 51 -14.64 52.00 -31.05
N GLU A 52 -14.28 51.13 -32.00
CA GLU A 52 -15.20 50.48 -32.94
C GLU A 52 -15.69 49.10 -32.44
N ALA A 53 -15.54 48.79 -31.15
CA ALA A 53 -15.97 47.52 -30.58
C ALA A 53 -17.49 47.40 -30.49
N ILE A 54 -18.01 46.24 -30.88
CA ILE A 54 -19.41 45.85 -30.81
C ILE A 54 -19.54 44.70 -29.83
N ASP A 55 -20.52 44.78 -28.94
CA ASP A 55 -20.72 43.81 -27.87
C ASP A 55 -21.09 42.42 -28.42
N LEU A 56 -20.30 41.41 -28.08
CA LEU A 56 -20.62 40.02 -28.36
C LEU A 56 -21.04 39.28 -27.09
N PHE A 57 -20.18 39.35 -26.07
CA PHE A 57 -20.42 38.79 -24.74
C PHE A 57 -19.65 39.54 -23.65
N LYS A 58 -20.23 40.64 -23.16
CA LYS A 58 -19.64 41.50 -22.12
C LYS A 58 -19.18 40.78 -20.85
N PRO A 59 -19.94 39.82 -20.27
CA PRO A 59 -19.55 39.24 -18.98
C PRO A 59 -18.22 38.46 -19.02
N GLN A 60 -17.73 38.09 -20.21
CA GLN A 60 -16.40 37.50 -20.38
C GLN A 60 -15.45 38.38 -21.19
N GLY A 61 -15.75 39.68 -21.35
CA GLY A 61 -14.88 40.62 -22.05
C GLY A 61 -14.75 40.37 -23.55
N LEU A 62 -15.76 39.75 -24.19
CA LEU A 62 -15.73 39.43 -25.63
C LEU A 62 -16.53 40.43 -26.46
N TYR A 63 -15.89 40.92 -27.51
CA TYR A 63 -16.40 41.92 -28.44
C TYR A 63 -16.04 41.54 -29.88
N LEU A 64 -16.69 42.20 -30.83
CA LEU A 64 -16.36 42.17 -32.26
C LEU A 64 -15.80 43.52 -32.65
N LYS A 65 -14.71 43.53 -33.41
CA LYS A 65 -14.14 44.75 -34.00
C LYS A 65 -14.16 44.63 -35.52
N PRO A 66 -14.57 45.67 -36.27
CA PRO A 66 -14.48 45.65 -37.72
C PRO A 66 -13.04 45.44 -38.21
N ILE A 67 -12.87 44.57 -39.20
CA ILE A 67 -11.61 44.40 -39.91
C ILE A 67 -11.44 45.61 -40.83
N ALA A 68 -10.35 46.34 -40.64
CA ALA A 68 -10.00 47.47 -41.48
C ALA A 68 -8.82 47.12 -42.38
N LYS A 69 -9.09 46.87 -43.67
CA LYS A 69 -8.05 46.50 -44.64
C LYS A 69 -8.10 47.38 -45.88
N ILE A 70 -6.93 47.83 -46.32
CA ILE A 70 -6.75 48.64 -47.51
C ILE A 70 -5.87 47.89 -48.52
N ASN A 71 -6.27 47.93 -49.78
CA ASN A 71 -5.50 47.42 -50.91
C ASN A 71 -4.80 48.59 -51.59
N VAL A 72 -3.47 48.50 -51.69
CA VAL A 72 -2.65 49.48 -52.40
C VAL A 72 -2.07 48.82 -53.64
N CYS A 73 -2.32 49.38 -54.81
CA CYS A 73 -1.82 48.90 -56.08
C CYS A 73 -0.85 49.93 -56.66
N VAL A 74 0.40 49.54 -56.80
CA VAL A 74 1.44 50.35 -57.45
C VAL A 74 1.57 49.89 -58.89
N GLN A 75 1.25 50.76 -59.82
CA GLN A 75 1.40 50.48 -61.25
C GLN A 75 2.88 50.62 -61.63
N LEU A 76 3.44 49.55 -62.17
CA LEU A 76 4.80 49.50 -62.66
C LEU A 76 4.86 50.02 -64.09
N PRO A 77 6.00 50.59 -64.52
CA PRO A 77 6.18 51.02 -65.89
C PRO A 77 6.49 49.80 -66.77
N ALA A 78 6.20 49.89 -68.07
CA ALA A 78 6.67 48.88 -69.02
C ALA A 78 8.20 48.95 -69.08
N LEU A 79 8.87 48.08 -68.32
CA LEU A 79 10.32 47.98 -68.24
C LEU A 79 10.89 47.78 -69.65
N LYS A 80 11.40 48.87 -70.24
CA LYS A 80 12.01 48.86 -71.60
C LYS A 80 13.39 48.21 -71.62
N GLU A 81 14.05 48.11 -70.46
CA GLU A 81 15.38 47.53 -70.31
C GLU A 81 15.29 46.16 -69.61
N PRO A 82 15.70 45.06 -70.27
CA PRO A 82 15.74 43.75 -69.63
C PRO A 82 16.81 43.71 -68.54
N GLY A 83 16.44 43.27 -67.33
CA GLY A 83 17.37 43.02 -66.23
C GLY A 83 17.24 43.92 -65.00
N LYS A 84 16.48 45.03 -65.07
CA LYS A 84 16.15 45.84 -63.88
C LYS A 84 14.89 45.29 -63.20
N THR A 85 14.99 44.97 -61.92
CA THR A 85 13.86 44.51 -61.11
C THR A 85 13.52 45.53 -60.04
N ILE A 86 12.23 45.66 -59.72
CA ILE A 86 11.76 46.56 -58.66
C ILE A 86 11.75 45.82 -57.33
N SER A 87 12.38 46.41 -56.32
CA SER A 87 12.39 45.84 -54.98
C SER A 87 11.03 45.99 -54.30
N ASN A 88 10.40 44.85 -54.01
CA ASN A 88 9.18 44.74 -53.21
C ASN A 88 9.28 45.48 -51.87
N TRP A 89 10.43 45.40 -51.20
CA TRP A 89 10.68 46.04 -49.92
C TRP A 89 10.73 47.57 -50.03
N GLU A 90 11.37 48.10 -51.07
CA GLU A 90 11.47 49.55 -51.29
C GLU A 90 10.08 50.17 -51.51
N VAL A 91 9.22 49.48 -52.28
CA VAL A 91 7.82 49.88 -52.48
C VAL A 91 7.05 49.87 -51.15
N MET A 92 7.22 48.82 -50.33
CA MET A 92 6.59 48.75 -49.00
C MET A 92 7.03 49.92 -48.10
N GLU A 93 8.32 50.21 -48.01
CA GLU A 93 8.85 51.29 -47.17
C GLU A 93 8.37 52.66 -47.64
N LYS A 94 8.29 52.89 -48.96
CA LYS A 94 7.75 54.15 -49.48
C LYS A 94 6.28 54.33 -49.11
N ILE A 95 5.48 53.27 -49.21
CA ILE A 95 4.07 53.30 -48.80
C ILE A 95 3.94 53.55 -47.30
N LYS A 96 4.73 52.88 -46.45
CA LYS A 96 4.75 53.15 -45.01
C LYS A 96 5.12 54.61 -44.70
N HIS A 97 6.07 55.17 -45.44
CA HIS A 97 6.45 56.57 -45.28
C HIS A 97 5.34 57.54 -45.70
N MET A 98 4.57 57.22 -46.76
CA MET A 98 3.47 58.06 -47.24
C MET A 98 2.29 58.17 -46.28
N ILE A 99 2.09 57.16 -45.42
CA ILE A 99 0.98 57.12 -44.48
C ILE A 99 1.29 57.74 -43.11
N LYS A 100 2.55 58.11 -42.83
CA LYS A 100 2.94 58.76 -41.56
C LYS A 100 2.09 60.02 -41.29
N PRO A 101 1.60 60.23 -40.05
CA PRO A 101 1.99 59.56 -38.81
C PRO A 101 1.28 58.21 -38.54
N HIS A 102 0.39 57.75 -39.43
CA HIS A 102 -0.30 56.47 -39.27
C HIS A 102 0.63 55.28 -39.57
N VAL A 103 0.28 54.12 -39.01
CA VAL A 103 1.04 52.88 -39.12
C VAL A 103 0.09 51.74 -39.50
N PHE A 104 0.58 50.77 -40.29
CA PHE A 104 -0.13 49.52 -40.56
C PHE A 104 0.12 48.52 -39.43
N LEU A 105 -0.92 47.83 -38.97
CA LEU A 105 -0.79 46.69 -38.06
C LEU A 105 -0.08 45.51 -38.77
N SER A 106 -0.38 45.35 -40.05
CA SER A 106 0.26 44.36 -40.92
C SER A 106 0.28 44.90 -42.34
N LEU A 107 1.41 44.76 -43.04
CA LEU A 107 1.53 45.12 -44.46
C LEU A 107 2.18 43.97 -45.21
N LYS A 108 1.45 43.38 -46.16
CA LYS A 108 1.91 42.24 -46.96
C LYS A 108 1.69 42.46 -48.44
N ILE A 109 2.56 41.88 -49.27
CA ILE A 109 2.34 41.81 -50.71
C ILE A 109 1.40 40.63 -50.98
N VAL A 110 0.29 40.91 -51.66
CA VAL A 110 -0.69 39.90 -52.06
C VAL A 110 -0.37 39.36 -53.45
N LYS A 111 0.06 40.24 -54.36
CA LYS A 111 0.39 39.86 -55.73
C LYS A 111 1.45 40.81 -56.28
N SER A 112 2.50 40.27 -56.88
CA SER A 112 3.51 41.04 -57.62
C SER A 112 3.54 40.54 -59.05
N THR A 113 3.39 41.44 -60.02
CA THR A 113 3.48 41.14 -61.46
C THR A 113 4.42 42.15 -62.13
N LEU A 114 4.72 41.95 -63.41
CA LEU A 114 5.51 42.90 -64.20
C LEU A 114 4.81 44.25 -64.41
N GLU A 115 3.48 44.29 -64.27
CA GLU A 115 2.67 45.48 -64.53
C GLU A 115 2.23 46.21 -63.24
N PHE A 116 2.10 45.49 -62.13
CA PHE A 116 1.68 46.09 -60.86
C PHE A 116 2.08 45.26 -59.64
N ILE A 117 2.22 45.95 -58.51
CA ILE A 117 2.40 45.35 -57.19
C ILE A 117 1.17 45.68 -56.34
N ARG A 118 0.49 44.66 -55.84
CA ARG A 118 -0.66 44.77 -54.95
C ARG A 118 -0.29 44.40 -53.52
N LEU A 119 -0.50 45.33 -52.62
CA LEU A 119 -0.27 45.20 -51.19
C LEU A 119 -1.61 45.24 -50.45
N GLU A 120 -1.71 44.49 -49.36
CA GLU A 120 -2.80 44.54 -48.39
C GLU A 120 -2.22 45.05 -47.06
N GLY A 121 -2.75 46.18 -46.60
CA GLY A 121 -2.44 46.77 -45.31
C GLY A 121 -3.63 46.61 -44.36
N GLU A 122 -3.39 46.04 -43.17
CA GLU A 122 -4.35 46.05 -42.08
C GLU A 122 -4.14 47.30 -41.22
N LEU A 123 -5.24 47.96 -40.90
CA LEU A 123 -5.31 49.18 -40.11
C LEU A 123 -6.08 48.90 -38.82
N GLU A 124 -5.94 49.82 -37.88
CA GLU A 124 -6.59 49.68 -36.59
C GLU A 124 -8.10 49.95 -36.66
N ASN A 125 -8.53 50.97 -37.41
CA ASN A 125 -9.93 51.41 -37.51
C ASN A 125 -10.37 51.59 -38.95
N LYS A 126 -11.67 51.42 -39.21
CA LYS A 126 -12.25 51.66 -40.54
C LYS A 126 -12.21 53.12 -40.95
N SER A 127 -12.29 54.05 -40.00
CA SER A 127 -12.16 55.49 -40.26
C SER A 127 -10.84 55.84 -40.97
N LEU A 128 -9.74 55.19 -40.59
CA LEU A 128 -8.41 55.39 -41.19
C LEU A 128 -8.34 54.94 -42.65
N ILE A 129 -9.16 53.98 -43.08
CA ILE A 129 -9.19 53.54 -44.49
C ILE A 129 -9.53 54.71 -45.39
N LYS A 130 -10.58 55.46 -45.07
CA LYS A 130 -11.02 56.59 -45.90
C LYS A 130 -9.95 57.67 -45.99
N THR A 131 -9.34 58.01 -44.85
CA THR A 131 -8.24 58.99 -44.77
C THR A 131 -7.02 58.54 -45.58
N LEU A 132 -6.61 57.28 -45.45
CA LEU A 132 -5.44 56.75 -46.13
C LEU A 132 -5.68 56.51 -47.63
N MET A 133 -6.90 56.13 -48.03
CA MET A 133 -7.29 56.06 -49.43
C MET A 133 -7.14 57.41 -50.11
N GLN A 134 -7.73 58.48 -49.55
CA GLN A 134 -7.58 59.83 -50.10
C GLN A 134 -6.13 60.30 -50.11
N ARG A 135 -5.34 59.88 -49.13
CA ARG A 135 -3.92 60.24 -49.03
C ARG A 135 -3.02 59.47 -49.99
N LEU A 136 -3.36 58.24 -50.38
CA LEU A 136 -2.52 57.41 -51.24
C LEU A 136 -2.94 57.47 -52.71
N GLU A 137 -4.21 57.72 -52.99
CA GLU A 137 -4.75 57.78 -54.35
C GLU A 137 -4.06 58.86 -55.18
N GLY A 138 -3.60 58.48 -56.38
CA GLY A 138 -2.99 59.40 -57.34
C GLY A 138 -1.57 59.85 -56.98
N LYS A 139 -1.00 59.41 -55.85
CA LYS A 139 0.39 59.73 -55.50
C LYS A 139 1.38 58.99 -56.37
N THR A 140 2.56 59.57 -56.51
CA THR A 140 3.66 58.99 -57.27
C THR A 140 4.83 58.59 -56.39
N ILE A 141 5.43 57.44 -56.70
CA ILE A 141 6.61 56.90 -56.03
C ILE A 141 7.79 56.96 -57.01
N LYS A 142 8.90 57.56 -56.57
CA LYS A 142 10.20 57.44 -57.24
C LYS A 142 10.99 56.34 -56.54
N LEU A 143 11.44 55.37 -57.33
CA LEU A 143 12.30 54.28 -56.87
C LEU A 143 13.75 54.54 -57.30
N SER A 144 14.69 54.04 -56.50
CA SER A 144 16.11 54.08 -56.84
C SER A 144 16.38 53.29 -58.12
N GLY A 145 17.17 53.85 -59.05
CA GLY A 145 17.50 53.20 -60.32
C GLY A 145 16.45 53.33 -61.44
N PHE A 146 15.32 54.01 -61.18
CA PHE A 146 14.27 54.26 -62.17
C PHE A 146 14.01 55.76 -62.36
N SER A 147 13.99 56.23 -63.60
CA SER A 147 13.62 57.60 -63.96
C SER A 147 12.10 57.83 -63.97
N GLU A 148 11.34 56.77 -64.25
CA GLU A 148 9.89 56.81 -64.32
C GLU A 148 9.25 56.78 -62.92
N THR A 149 8.22 57.60 -62.73
CA THR A 149 7.47 57.65 -61.47
C THR A 149 6.31 56.67 -61.48
N LEU A 150 6.19 55.86 -60.44
CA LEU A 150 5.12 54.85 -60.31
C LEU A 150 3.87 55.48 -59.73
N LYS A 151 2.69 55.18 -60.31
CA LYS A 151 1.41 55.66 -59.78
C LYS A 151 0.86 54.70 -58.73
N VAL A 152 0.40 55.26 -57.62
CA VAL A 152 -0.25 54.53 -56.54
C VAL A 152 -1.75 54.68 -56.66
N LYS A 153 -2.47 53.56 -56.59
CA LYS A 153 -3.91 53.47 -56.46
C LYS A 153 -4.24 52.79 -55.14
N ALA A 154 -5.21 53.30 -54.40
CA ALA A 154 -5.64 52.75 -53.12
C ALA A 154 -7.14 52.49 -53.14
N GLY A 155 -7.56 51.36 -52.59
CA GLY A 155 -8.96 50.98 -52.48
C GLY A 155 -9.22 50.17 -51.23
N GLU A 156 -10.48 50.12 -50.79
CA GLU A 156 -10.86 49.25 -49.68
C GLU A 156 -10.67 47.78 -50.08
N ALA A 157 -10.06 47.00 -49.19
CA ALA A 157 -9.81 45.59 -49.47
C ALA A 157 -11.11 44.79 -49.40
N LYS A 158 -11.36 43.96 -50.42
CA LYS A 158 -12.48 43.02 -50.39
C LYS A 158 -12.17 41.90 -49.42
N ILE A 159 -12.95 41.81 -48.35
CA ILE A 159 -12.88 40.68 -47.41
C ILE A 159 -13.60 39.49 -48.05
N SER A 160 -12.90 38.37 -48.17
CA SER A 160 -13.50 37.12 -48.64
C SER A 160 -14.55 36.64 -47.64
N PHE A 161 -15.79 36.60 -48.08
CA PHE A 161 -16.93 36.16 -47.29
C PHE A 161 -18.02 35.63 -48.23
N PRO A 162 -18.72 34.53 -47.90
CA PRO A 162 -19.82 34.03 -48.73
C PRO A 162 -20.90 35.08 -48.96
N LEU A 163 -21.50 35.10 -50.15
CA LEU A 163 -22.56 36.05 -50.49
C LEU A 163 -23.94 35.51 -50.11
N LYS A 164 -24.94 36.39 -50.01
CA LYS A 164 -26.32 36.01 -49.65
C LYS A 164 -26.90 34.91 -50.53
N HIS A 165 -26.59 34.87 -51.83
CA HIS A 165 -27.06 33.79 -52.70
C HIS A 165 -26.40 32.45 -52.36
N ASP A 166 -25.13 32.45 -51.94
CA ASP A 166 -24.45 31.25 -51.45
C ASP A 166 -25.10 30.77 -50.14
N TRP A 167 -25.50 31.70 -49.27
CA TRP A 167 -26.20 31.41 -48.01
C TRP A 167 -27.53 30.69 -48.28
N ASP A 168 -28.32 31.22 -49.22
CA ASP A 168 -29.61 30.64 -49.62
C ASP A 168 -29.42 29.24 -50.21
N SER A 169 -28.44 29.03 -51.08
CA SER A 169 -28.19 27.71 -51.68
C SER A 169 -27.76 26.70 -50.62
N TYR A 170 -26.77 27.05 -49.80
CA TYR A 170 -26.25 26.15 -48.79
C TYR A 170 -27.33 25.72 -47.78
N PHE A 171 -28.14 26.68 -47.30
CA PHE A 171 -29.17 26.39 -46.32
C PHE A 171 -30.32 25.55 -46.90
N ARG A 172 -30.67 25.72 -48.19
CA ARG A 172 -31.68 24.89 -48.87
C ARG A 172 -31.22 23.45 -49.11
N ASP A 173 -29.94 23.26 -49.44
CA ASP A 173 -29.40 21.97 -49.87
C ASP A 173 -28.92 21.10 -48.68
N ALA A 174 -28.75 21.69 -47.49
CA ALA A 174 -28.31 21.00 -46.27
C ALA A 174 -29.41 20.19 -45.55
N LYS A 175 -30.11 19.31 -46.27
CA LYS A 175 -31.32 18.60 -45.79
C LYS A 175 -31.12 17.50 -44.73
N HIS A 176 -29.92 17.24 -44.23
CA HIS A 176 -29.62 16.14 -43.30
C HIS A 176 -28.57 16.49 -42.24
N MET A 177 -28.74 17.65 -41.60
CA MET A 177 -27.94 18.01 -40.42
C MET A 177 -28.92 18.08 -39.24
N ASN A 178 -28.70 17.29 -38.18
CA ASN A 178 -29.63 17.17 -37.05
C ASN A 178 -28.91 17.23 -35.69
N GLU A 179 -27.81 17.97 -35.60
CA GLU A 179 -27.10 18.15 -34.34
C GLU A 179 -27.19 19.60 -33.86
N MET A 180 -28.02 19.81 -32.83
CA MET A 180 -28.25 21.12 -32.19
C MET A 180 -27.10 21.56 -31.27
N LYS A 181 -25.93 20.91 -31.35
CA LYS A 181 -24.79 21.20 -30.48
C LYS A 181 -23.57 21.63 -31.30
N PRO A 182 -22.92 22.74 -30.92
CA PRO A 182 -21.67 23.14 -31.54
C PRO A 182 -20.61 22.07 -31.28
N ASP A 183 -19.83 21.72 -32.30
CA ASP A 183 -18.72 20.78 -32.15
C ASP A 183 -17.38 21.50 -32.35
N ILE A 184 -16.50 21.37 -31.35
CA ILE A 184 -15.15 21.91 -31.37
C ILE A 184 -14.19 20.71 -31.36
N PRO A 185 -13.71 20.26 -32.54
CA PRO A 185 -12.77 19.16 -32.70
C PRO A 185 -11.67 19.03 -31.65
N MET A 186 -11.05 20.15 -31.27
CA MET A 186 -9.91 20.15 -30.35
C MET A 186 -10.28 19.87 -28.90
N LEU A 187 -11.55 20.04 -28.52
CA LEU A 187 -12.03 19.74 -27.17
C LEU A 187 -12.42 18.27 -27.00
N ASP A 188 -12.42 17.48 -28.07
CA ASP A 188 -12.72 16.04 -28.01
C ASP A 188 -11.46 15.25 -27.61
N PRO A 189 -11.42 14.64 -26.40
CA PRO A 189 -10.25 13.90 -25.91
C PRO A 189 -9.83 12.75 -26.83
N TYR A 190 -10.78 12.17 -27.55
CA TYR A 190 -10.57 11.01 -28.42
C TYR A 190 -10.28 11.40 -29.88
N ARG A 191 -10.30 12.70 -30.23
CA ARG A 191 -10.11 13.18 -31.61
C ARG A 191 -8.81 12.67 -32.24
N LYS A 192 -7.72 12.66 -31.46
CA LYS A 192 -6.38 12.25 -31.92
C LYS A 192 -6.35 10.79 -32.38
N GLU A 193 -7.19 9.95 -31.81
CA GLU A 193 -7.25 8.51 -32.08
C GLU A 193 -8.27 8.17 -33.18
N ILE A 194 -9.26 9.03 -33.39
CA ILE A 194 -10.36 8.89 -34.36
C ILE A 194 -9.94 9.23 -35.80
N LEU A 195 -8.93 10.09 -36.01
CA LEU A 195 -8.43 10.48 -37.34
C LEU A 195 -6.96 10.07 -37.53
N PRO A 196 -6.68 8.88 -38.08
CA PRO A 196 -5.32 8.44 -38.36
C PRO A 196 -4.86 8.97 -39.72
N GLY A 197 -4.69 10.29 -39.83
CA GLY A 197 -4.28 10.93 -41.08
C GLY A 197 -3.73 12.34 -40.91
N ILE A 198 -2.41 12.43 -40.70
CA ILE A 198 -1.50 13.57 -40.97
C ILE A 198 -1.90 14.89 -40.24
N GLN A 199 -1.21 15.36 -39.20
CA GLN A 199 0.20 15.81 -39.16
C GLN A 199 0.81 15.58 -37.77
N THR A 200 1.89 14.80 -37.63
CA THR A 200 3.29 15.26 -37.56
C THR A 200 3.48 16.54 -36.75
N PHE A 201 4.18 16.44 -35.62
CA PHE A 201 4.85 17.52 -34.89
C PHE A 201 4.95 18.81 -35.70
N SER A 202 3.99 19.71 -35.51
CA SER A 202 3.99 21.03 -36.12
C SER A 202 3.91 22.04 -34.98
N PHE A 203 5.09 22.42 -34.49
CA PHE A 203 5.28 23.52 -33.55
C PHE A 203 4.63 24.77 -34.17
N GLY A 204 3.37 25.06 -33.82
CA GLY A 204 2.58 26.17 -34.39
C GLY A 204 1.18 25.85 -34.92
N GLN A 205 0.71 24.59 -34.93
CA GLN A 205 -0.69 24.25 -35.27
C GLN A 205 -1.65 24.29 -34.07
N ASP A 206 -1.13 24.29 -32.84
CA ASP A 206 -1.93 24.34 -31.61
C ASP A 206 -2.57 25.72 -31.34
N LEU A 207 -2.41 26.68 -32.25
CA LEU A 207 -2.97 28.02 -32.11
C LEU A 207 -4.34 28.18 -32.82
N THR A 208 -4.60 27.51 -33.96
CA THR A 208 -5.89 27.62 -34.67
C THR A 208 -6.94 26.69 -34.05
N PHE A 209 -8.20 27.10 -33.99
CA PHE A 209 -9.30 26.18 -33.70
C PHE A 209 -10.42 26.25 -34.73
N GLU A 210 -10.93 25.07 -35.07
CA GLU A 210 -12.16 24.97 -35.84
C GLU A 210 -13.32 24.71 -34.89
N SER A 211 -14.45 25.34 -35.18
CA SER A 211 -15.72 25.11 -34.54
C SER A 211 -16.79 25.00 -35.62
N TYR A 212 -17.61 23.98 -35.50
CA TYR A 212 -18.71 23.71 -36.42
C TYR A 212 -20.02 23.98 -35.68
N VAL A 213 -20.87 24.82 -36.28
CA VAL A 213 -22.18 25.17 -35.72
C VAL A 213 -23.26 25.00 -36.75
N GLN A 214 -24.35 24.41 -36.30
CA GLN A 214 -25.54 24.21 -37.08
C GLN A 214 -26.66 25.15 -36.61
N PHE A 215 -27.28 25.86 -37.54
CA PHE A 215 -28.45 26.70 -37.27
C PHE A 215 -29.72 25.93 -37.60
N LYS A 216 -30.70 25.98 -36.70
CA LYS A 216 -32.06 25.44 -36.92
C LYS A 216 -32.86 26.31 -37.88
N GLU A 217 -32.74 27.63 -37.72
CA GLU A 217 -33.52 28.60 -38.47
C GLU A 217 -32.63 29.43 -39.38
N TYR A 218 -33.10 29.66 -40.62
CA TYR A 218 -32.41 30.47 -41.60
C TYR A 218 -32.17 31.90 -41.10
N ILE A 219 -33.13 32.45 -40.33
CA ILE A 219 -33.01 33.81 -39.80
C ILE A 219 -31.87 33.95 -38.79
N GLY A 220 -31.65 32.94 -37.95
CA GLY A 220 -30.52 32.89 -37.03
C GLY A 220 -29.18 32.79 -37.77
N PHE A 221 -29.13 31.94 -38.79
CA PHE A 221 -27.97 31.81 -39.67
C PHE A 221 -27.62 33.12 -40.38
N MET A 222 -28.60 33.77 -41.01
CA MET A 222 -28.41 35.06 -41.69
C MET A 222 -27.88 36.14 -40.74
N LYS A 223 -28.48 36.28 -39.56
CA LYS A 223 -28.06 37.26 -38.55
C LYS A 223 -26.62 37.02 -38.12
N ALA A 224 -26.23 35.76 -37.92
CA ALA A 224 -24.86 35.41 -37.56
C ALA A 224 -23.86 35.68 -38.68
N MET A 225 -24.18 35.30 -39.92
CA MET A 225 -23.32 35.57 -41.08
C MET A 225 -23.14 37.07 -41.31
N ASP A 226 -24.20 37.86 -41.17
CA ASP A 226 -24.13 39.31 -41.32
C ASP A 226 -23.31 39.96 -40.20
N ALA A 227 -23.52 39.55 -38.95
CA ALA A 227 -22.79 40.09 -37.79
C ALA A 227 -21.29 39.78 -37.82
N LEU A 228 -20.88 38.63 -38.36
CA LEU A 228 -19.46 38.22 -38.44
C LEU A 228 -18.76 38.72 -39.69
N ARG A 229 -19.52 39.21 -40.68
CA ARG A 229 -18.98 39.64 -41.96
C ARG A 229 -18.02 40.81 -41.76
N GLY A 230 -16.75 40.55 -42.04
CA GLY A 230 -15.69 41.56 -41.93
C GLY A 230 -15.46 42.03 -40.50
N MET A 231 -15.73 41.18 -39.51
CA MET A 231 -15.38 41.39 -38.11
C MET A 231 -14.23 40.48 -37.70
N LYS A 232 -13.49 40.89 -36.68
CA LYS A 232 -12.51 40.10 -35.92
C LYS A 232 -12.92 40.09 -34.45
N PHE A 233 -12.50 39.07 -33.70
CA PHE A 233 -12.74 39.04 -32.26
C PHE A 233 -11.84 40.05 -31.56
N LEU A 234 -12.38 40.63 -30.49
CA LEU A 234 -11.69 41.49 -29.56
C LEU A 234 -11.96 40.95 -28.16
N TYR A 235 -10.91 40.64 -27.42
CA TYR A 235 -10.96 40.29 -26.02
C TYR A 235 -10.37 41.42 -25.20
N ILE A 236 -11.11 41.90 -24.21
CA ILE A 236 -10.63 42.86 -23.23
C ILE A 236 -10.49 42.10 -21.91
N GLY A 237 -9.25 41.93 -21.47
CA GLY A 237 -8.92 41.24 -20.22
C GLY A 237 -9.33 42.04 -18.98
N GLU A 238 -9.28 41.39 -17.83
CA GLU A 238 -9.46 42.03 -16.51
C GLU A 238 -8.35 43.05 -16.22
N ASP A 239 -7.20 42.91 -16.86
CA ASP A 239 -6.07 43.83 -16.81
C ASP A 239 -6.20 45.02 -17.78
N GLU A 240 -7.39 45.24 -18.33
CA GLU A 240 -7.73 46.24 -19.36
C GLU A 240 -6.92 46.11 -20.66
N LYS A 241 -6.15 45.02 -20.83
CA LYS A 241 -5.43 44.77 -22.07
C LYS A 241 -6.36 44.18 -23.11
N ALA A 242 -6.28 44.76 -24.31
CA ALA A 242 -7.10 44.37 -25.44
C ALA A 242 -6.31 43.54 -26.46
N TYR A 243 -6.90 42.43 -26.90
CA TYR A 243 -6.32 41.49 -27.84
C TYR A 243 -7.30 41.24 -28.99
N THR A 244 -6.82 41.24 -30.22
CA THR A 244 -7.63 40.94 -31.40
C THR A 244 -7.24 39.62 -32.03
N ALA A 245 -8.23 38.87 -32.53
CA ALA A 245 -8.04 37.61 -33.23
C ALA A 245 -8.89 37.55 -34.50
N ASN A 246 -8.26 37.21 -35.62
CA ASN A 246 -8.94 37.09 -36.91
C ASN A 246 -9.82 35.84 -36.96
N VAL A 247 -11.06 36.00 -37.40
CA VAL A 247 -12.00 34.91 -37.63
C VAL A 247 -12.26 34.73 -39.12
N LYS A 248 -12.28 33.48 -39.57
CA LYS A 248 -12.73 33.10 -40.91
C LYS A 248 -14.06 32.37 -40.77
N VAL A 249 -15.01 32.71 -41.63
CA VAL A 249 -16.31 32.06 -41.68
C VAL A 249 -16.51 31.56 -43.12
N ASP A 250 -16.69 30.26 -43.26
CA ASP A 250 -16.94 29.58 -44.54
C ASP A 250 -17.92 28.42 -44.28
N PHE A 251 -18.45 27.85 -45.35
CA PHE A 251 -19.31 26.68 -45.27
C PHE A 251 -18.53 25.42 -44.95
N ASP A 252 -19.19 24.49 -44.26
CA ASP A 252 -18.63 23.16 -44.01
C ASP A 252 -18.58 22.34 -45.31
N LYS A 253 -17.42 22.37 -45.96
CA LYS A 253 -17.10 21.55 -47.14
C LYS A 253 -16.79 20.09 -46.77
N SER A 254 -16.42 19.83 -45.52
CA SER A 254 -16.05 18.51 -45.03
C SER A 254 -17.27 17.66 -44.64
N LYS A 255 -18.44 18.29 -44.47
CA LYS A 255 -19.65 17.66 -43.97
C LYS A 255 -19.41 17.04 -42.59
N HIS A 256 -18.63 17.71 -41.74
CA HIS A 256 -18.26 17.29 -40.40
C HIS A 256 -19.48 17.09 -39.49
N LEU A 257 -20.51 17.93 -39.66
CA LEU A 257 -21.81 17.80 -38.96
C LEU A 257 -22.84 16.95 -39.73
N SER A 258 -22.42 16.21 -40.77
CA SER A 258 -23.34 15.26 -41.41
C SER A 258 -23.56 14.03 -40.53
N ASP A 259 -24.77 13.47 -40.58
CA ASP A 259 -25.15 12.25 -39.84
C ASP A 259 -24.14 11.11 -40.03
N LYS A 260 -23.58 10.97 -41.24
CA LYS A 260 -22.56 9.97 -41.56
C LYS A 260 -21.28 10.17 -40.75
N CYS A 261 -20.76 11.39 -40.70
CA CYS A 261 -19.54 11.74 -39.98
C CYS A 261 -19.75 11.68 -38.46
N ILE A 262 -20.90 12.16 -37.98
CA ILE A 262 -21.29 12.11 -36.56
C ILE A 262 -21.40 10.65 -36.10
N LYS A 263 -22.13 9.80 -36.84
CA LYS A 263 -22.30 8.39 -36.51
C LYS A 263 -20.97 7.65 -36.47
N LYS A 264 -20.09 7.89 -37.44
CA LYS A 264 -18.75 7.30 -37.47
C LYS A 264 -17.96 7.69 -36.22
N ARG A 265 -17.93 8.98 -35.86
CA ARG A 265 -17.23 9.48 -34.67
C ARG A 265 -17.80 8.90 -33.37
N ARG A 266 -19.12 8.82 -33.24
CA ARG A 266 -19.76 8.23 -32.06
C ARG A 266 -19.40 6.76 -31.89
N ILE A 267 -19.37 6.00 -32.99
CA ILE A 267 -18.97 4.59 -32.98
C ILE A 267 -17.50 4.44 -32.59
N GLU A 268 -16.60 5.24 -33.17
CA GLU A 268 -15.16 5.18 -32.83
C GLU A 268 -14.91 5.60 -31.38
N ARG A 269 -15.57 6.66 -30.89
CA ARG A 269 -15.52 7.07 -29.49
C ARG A 269 -16.02 5.96 -28.56
N TRP A 270 -17.14 5.31 -28.89
CA TRP A 270 -17.67 4.19 -28.11
C TRP A 270 -16.68 3.04 -28.02
N LYS A 271 -16.01 2.70 -29.13
CA LYS A 271 -14.97 1.66 -29.16
C LYS A 271 -13.80 2.01 -28.25
N LEU A 272 -13.28 3.24 -28.32
CA LEU A 272 -12.16 3.69 -27.50
C LEU A 272 -12.50 3.66 -26.00
N GLN A 273 -13.69 4.15 -25.63
CA GLN A 273 -14.16 4.09 -24.25
C GLN A 273 -14.30 2.66 -23.72
N LEU A 274 -14.71 1.72 -24.58
CA LEU A 274 -14.81 0.32 -24.20
C LEU A 274 -13.43 -0.31 -23.96
N LEU A 275 -12.45 -0.02 -24.83
CA LEU A 275 -11.07 -0.48 -24.65
C LEU A 275 -10.43 0.12 -23.40
N GLU A 276 -10.67 1.39 -23.10
CA GLU A 276 -10.17 2.08 -21.91
C GLU A 276 -10.70 1.41 -20.64
N LYS A 277 -12.02 1.17 -20.56
CA LYS A 277 -12.64 0.43 -19.45
C LYS A 277 -12.10 -0.99 -19.32
N GLU A 278 -11.92 -1.71 -20.42
CA GLU A 278 -11.38 -3.07 -20.38
C GLU A 278 -9.94 -3.09 -19.83
N ARG A 279 -9.12 -2.08 -20.19
CA ARG A 279 -7.77 -1.92 -19.63
C ARG A 279 -7.81 -1.61 -18.14
N GLU A 280 -8.65 -0.67 -17.71
CA GLU A 280 -8.82 -0.32 -16.30
C GLU A 280 -9.28 -1.53 -15.47
N GLU A 281 -10.23 -2.32 -15.98
CA GLU A 281 -10.68 -3.56 -15.34
C GLU A 281 -9.59 -4.62 -15.26
N LYS A 282 -8.76 -4.78 -16.31
CA LYS A 282 -7.61 -5.70 -16.29
C LYS A 282 -6.60 -5.30 -15.22
N VAL A 283 -6.23 -4.02 -15.17
CA VAL A 283 -5.30 -3.50 -14.14
C VAL A 283 -5.88 -3.69 -12.74
N LYS A 284 -7.19 -3.44 -12.56
CA LYS A 284 -7.85 -3.65 -11.27
C LYS A 284 -7.82 -5.13 -10.85
N LYS A 285 -8.14 -6.05 -11.76
CA LYS A 285 -8.09 -7.50 -11.49
C LYS A 285 -6.67 -7.98 -11.15
N GLU A 286 -5.68 -7.53 -11.91
CA GLU A 286 -4.27 -7.86 -11.66
C GLU A 286 -3.83 -7.36 -10.27
N ARG A 287 -4.20 -6.12 -9.91
CA ARG A 287 -3.92 -5.58 -8.58
C ARG A 287 -4.57 -6.40 -7.47
N GLU A 288 -5.86 -6.71 -7.59
CA GLU A 288 -6.58 -7.55 -6.61
C GLU A 288 -5.95 -8.95 -6.48
N GLU A 289 -5.51 -9.56 -7.59
CA GLU A 289 -4.85 -10.87 -7.57
C GLU A 289 -3.47 -10.80 -6.88
N THR A 290 -2.69 -9.75 -7.15
CA THR A 290 -1.41 -9.54 -6.46
C THR A 290 -1.58 -9.30 -4.97
N GLU A 291 -2.60 -8.54 -4.56
CA GLU A 291 -2.91 -8.28 -3.15
C GLU A 291 -3.35 -9.58 -2.45
N ARG A 292 -4.18 -10.41 -3.09
CA ARG A 292 -4.56 -11.73 -2.58
C ARG A 292 -3.37 -12.67 -2.41
N LYS A 293 -2.49 -12.77 -3.41
CA LYS A 293 -1.26 -13.60 -3.32
C LYS A 293 -0.36 -13.15 -2.17
N GLN A 294 -0.20 -11.84 -1.96
CA GLN A 294 0.57 -11.31 -0.85
C GLN A 294 -0.08 -11.61 0.51
N GLU A 295 -1.40 -11.56 0.60
CA GLU A 295 -2.14 -11.90 1.82
C GLU A 295 -2.04 -13.39 2.16
N GLU A 296 -2.20 -14.27 1.16
CA GLU A 296 -2.01 -15.71 1.30
C GLU A 296 -0.58 -16.04 1.75
N GLU A 297 0.45 -15.44 1.14
CA GLU A 297 1.84 -15.66 1.53
C GLU A 297 2.12 -15.19 2.98
N ARG A 298 1.52 -14.09 3.41
CA ARG A 298 1.63 -13.60 4.79
C ARG A 298 0.96 -14.56 5.79
N LEU A 299 -0.19 -15.13 5.43
CA LEU A 299 -0.90 -16.08 6.27
C LEU A 299 -0.12 -17.40 6.38
N GLU A 300 0.45 -17.89 5.28
CA GLU A 300 1.30 -19.09 5.23
C GLU A 300 2.54 -18.93 6.12
N LYS A 301 3.25 -17.79 6.01
CA LYS A 301 4.39 -17.49 6.89
C LYS A 301 4.02 -17.51 8.36
N ARG A 302 2.87 -16.93 8.73
CA ARG A 302 2.38 -16.94 10.12
C ARG A 302 2.09 -18.35 10.61
N ARG A 303 1.46 -19.20 9.79
CA ARG A 303 1.20 -20.62 10.11
C ARG A 303 2.50 -21.39 10.37
N LEU A 304 3.49 -21.22 9.49
CA LEU A 304 4.80 -21.86 9.64
C LEU A 304 5.55 -21.39 10.90
N GLU A 305 5.45 -20.10 11.25
CA GLU A 305 6.02 -19.57 12.48
C GLU A 305 5.35 -20.14 13.74
N ASP A 306 4.02 -20.24 13.73
CA ASP A 306 3.25 -20.80 14.84
C ASP A 306 3.51 -22.30 15.01
N GLU A 307 3.65 -23.04 13.90
CA GLU A 307 4.02 -24.46 13.91
C GLU A 307 5.44 -24.67 14.47
N LYS A 308 6.42 -23.82 14.08
CA LYS A 308 7.77 -23.86 14.67
C LYS A 308 7.75 -23.58 16.18
N LYS A 309 6.98 -22.60 16.63
CA LYS A 309 6.84 -22.30 18.08
C LYS A 309 6.24 -23.49 18.82
N TYR A 310 5.22 -24.12 18.24
CA TYR A 310 4.60 -25.31 18.80
C TYR A 310 5.60 -26.47 18.92
N GLN A 311 6.38 -26.74 17.87
CA GLN A 311 7.42 -27.78 17.89
C GLN A 311 8.48 -27.53 18.96
N ILE A 312 8.94 -26.29 19.12
CA ILE A 312 9.89 -25.92 20.18
C ILE A 312 9.27 -26.18 21.57
N LYS A 313 7.99 -25.81 21.76
CA LYS A 313 7.30 -26.01 23.03
C LYS A 313 7.17 -27.50 23.37
N LEU A 314 6.80 -28.32 22.39
CA LEU A 314 6.70 -29.78 22.54
C LEU A 314 8.05 -30.39 22.92
N ALA A 315 9.13 -30.04 22.20
CA ALA A 315 10.48 -30.54 22.50
C ALA A 315 10.96 -30.15 23.91
N LEU A 316 10.60 -28.95 24.39
CA LEU A 316 10.90 -28.52 25.76
C LEU A 316 10.13 -29.33 26.81
N GLU A 317 8.86 -29.64 26.55
CA GLU A 317 8.03 -30.47 27.42
C GLU A 317 8.54 -31.91 27.46
N GLU A 318 8.89 -32.52 26.33
CA GLU A 318 9.52 -33.84 26.25
C GLU A 318 10.85 -33.88 27.02
N ARG A 319 11.69 -32.85 26.87
CA ARG A 319 12.95 -32.75 27.62
C ARG A 319 12.71 -32.67 29.13
N LYS A 320 11.71 -31.90 29.58
CA LYS A 320 11.34 -31.81 31.00
C LYS A 320 10.88 -33.16 31.53
N PHE A 321 10.04 -33.86 30.76
CA PHE A 321 9.58 -35.20 31.09
C PHE A 321 10.76 -36.17 31.23
N LEU A 322 11.69 -36.18 30.27
CA LEU A 322 12.86 -37.04 30.31
C LEU A 322 13.78 -36.77 31.51
N ILE A 323 13.97 -35.50 31.88
CA ILE A 323 14.73 -35.12 33.06
C ILE A 323 14.03 -35.62 34.34
N ALA A 324 12.70 -35.49 34.43
CA ALA A 324 11.93 -35.98 35.56
C ALA A 324 12.04 -37.51 35.70
N GLN A 325 11.94 -38.25 34.58
CA GLN A 325 12.12 -39.69 34.56
C GLN A 325 13.51 -40.10 35.09
N ARG A 326 14.59 -39.47 34.57
CA ARG A 326 15.96 -39.75 35.04
C ARG A 326 16.16 -39.44 36.52
N LYS A 327 15.58 -38.34 37.02
CA LYS A 327 15.61 -38.00 38.45
C LYS A 327 14.88 -39.05 39.29
N LEU A 328 13.72 -39.50 38.85
CA LEU A 328 12.95 -40.53 39.53
C LEU A 328 13.71 -41.86 39.59
N GLU A 329 14.29 -42.29 38.46
CA GLU A 329 15.12 -43.50 38.39
C GLU A 329 16.36 -43.39 39.31
N SER A 330 17.01 -42.22 39.36
CA SER A 330 18.15 -42.01 40.26
C SER A 330 17.78 -42.09 41.73
N ILE A 331 16.61 -41.56 42.12
CA ILE A 331 16.09 -41.66 43.49
C ILE A 331 15.81 -43.12 43.82
N ARG A 332 15.16 -43.86 42.91
CA ARG A 332 14.84 -45.27 43.10
C ARG A 332 16.10 -46.11 43.33
N LEU A 333 17.14 -45.92 42.51
CA LEU A 333 18.42 -46.63 42.66
C LEU A 333 19.11 -46.28 43.99
N LEU A 334 19.09 -45.01 44.40
CA LEU A 334 19.67 -44.57 45.67
C LEU A 334 18.91 -45.16 46.87
N THR A 335 17.57 -45.21 46.83
CA THR A 335 16.76 -45.84 47.88
C THR A 335 17.13 -47.30 48.06
N GLU A 336 17.24 -48.06 46.97
CA GLU A 336 17.59 -49.49 47.04
C GLU A 336 19.03 -49.72 47.54
N LEU A 337 19.98 -48.85 47.17
CA LEU A 337 21.33 -48.88 47.72
C LEU A 337 21.34 -48.59 49.23
N PHE A 338 20.58 -47.59 49.70
CA PHE A 338 20.49 -47.28 51.12
C PHE A 338 19.83 -48.40 51.93
N GLU A 339 18.84 -49.10 51.38
CA GLU A 339 18.24 -50.28 52.00
C GLU A 339 19.26 -51.41 52.18
N ARG A 340 20.05 -51.73 51.14
CA ARG A 340 21.10 -52.75 51.25
C ARG A 340 22.17 -52.41 52.29
N VAL A 341 22.62 -51.16 52.33
CA VAL A 341 23.58 -50.69 53.35
C VAL A 341 22.99 -50.81 54.76
N LYS A 342 21.69 -50.57 54.92
CA LYS A 342 21.01 -50.71 56.21
C LYS A 342 20.91 -52.17 56.64
N GLU A 343 20.58 -53.08 55.73
CA GLU A 343 20.53 -54.52 56.00
C GLU A 343 21.90 -55.10 56.38
N GLU A 344 22.96 -54.65 55.70
CA GLU A 344 24.33 -55.08 55.97
C GLU A 344 24.79 -54.64 57.37
N LYS A 345 24.46 -53.40 57.77
CA LYS A 345 24.76 -52.89 59.12
C LYS A 345 24.00 -53.64 60.22
N VAL A 346 22.75 -54.04 59.97
CA VAL A 346 21.96 -54.85 60.92
C VAL A 346 22.58 -56.24 61.11
N LYS A 347 23.12 -56.84 60.03
CA LYS A 347 23.84 -58.13 60.12
C LYS A 347 25.12 -58.02 60.95
N GLU A 348 25.93 -56.99 60.72
CA GLU A 348 27.14 -56.75 61.51
C GLU A 348 26.82 -56.59 63.02
N ASP A 349 25.73 -55.91 63.35
CA ASP A 349 25.31 -55.72 64.75
C ASP A 349 24.79 -57.02 65.39
N LEU A 350 24.15 -57.91 64.62
CA LEU A 350 23.70 -59.23 65.10
C LEU A 350 24.87 -60.18 65.33
N GLU A 351 25.85 -60.21 64.42
CA GLU A 351 27.05 -61.05 64.56
C GLU A 351 27.85 -60.66 65.81
N LYS A 352 28.00 -59.36 66.09
CA LYS A 352 28.63 -58.90 67.34
C LYS A 352 27.89 -59.39 68.59
N ARG A 353 26.56 -59.44 68.53
CA ARG A 353 25.71 -59.84 69.65
C ARG A 353 25.68 -61.35 69.87
N GLU A 354 25.79 -62.14 68.81
CA GLU A 354 25.99 -63.59 68.93
C GLU A 354 27.32 -63.93 69.60
N ILE A 355 28.40 -63.24 69.23
CA ILE A 355 29.73 -63.42 69.86
C ILE A 355 29.68 -63.10 71.36
N GLU A 356 29.03 -62.01 71.77
CA GLU A 356 28.86 -61.68 73.20
C GLU A 356 28.07 -62.75 73.97
N LEU A 357 26.99 -63.26 73.40
CA LEU A 357 26.16 -64.30 74.03
C LEU A 357 26.92 -65.63 74.19
N GLU A 358 27.79 -65.97 73.24
CA GLU A 358 28.60 -67.18 73.30
C GLU A 358 29.67 -67.12 74.40
N ASP A 359 30.30 -65.95 74.57
CA ASP A 359 31.23 -65.69 75.66
C ASP A 359 30.56 -65.73 77.05
N GLU A 360 29.33 -65.23 77.18
CA GLU A 360 28.55 -65.34 78.42
C GLU A 360 28.19 -66.80 78.77
N ARG A 361 27.76 -67.60 77.78
CA ARG A 361 27.46 -69.02 77.99
C ARG A 361 28.68 -69.79 78.46
N LYS A 362 29.86 -69.49 77.91
CA LYS A 362 31.12 -70.14 78.30
C LYS A 362 31.48 -69.88 79.77
N LYS A 363 31.29 -68.64 80.25
CA LYS A 363 31.48 -68.28 81.67
C LYS A 363 30.51 -68.99 82.60
N GLN A 364 29.24 -69.15 82.20
CA GLN A 364 28.24 -69.86 83.03
C GLN A 364 28.58 -71.34 83.20
N VAL A 365 29.01 -72.01 82.13
CA VAL A 365 29.40 -73.43 82.18
C VAL A 365 30.61 -73.65 83.10
N GLU A 366 31.59 -72.74 83.05
CA GLU A 366 32.80 -72.82 83.88
C GLU A 366 32.49 -72.63 85.37
N ALA A 367 31.59 -71.71 85.72
CA ALA A 367 31.13 -71.49 87.09
C ALA A 367 30.34 -72.69 87.68
N GLU A 368 29.53 -73.35 86.86
CA GLU A 368 28.76 -74.53 87.30
C GLU A 368 29.67 -75.74 87.58
N ALA A 369 30.72 -75.93 86.77
CA ALA A 369 31.70 -76.99 86.97
C ALA A 369 32.44 -76.84 88.31
N LEU A 370 32.81 -75.61 88.67
CA LEU A 370 33.48 -75.30 89.94
C LEU A 370 32.59 -75.63 91.15
N ARG A 371 31.30 -75.25 91.10
CA ARG A 371 30.32 -75.57 92.16
C ARG A 371 30.16 -77.08 92.39
N LYS A 372 30.10 -77.87 91.30
CA LYS A 372 29.99 -79.33 91.40
C LYS A 372 31.25 -79.97 92.00
N ALA A 373 32.43 -79.41 91.76
CA ALA A 373 33.68 -79.89 92.36
C ALA A 373 33.71 -79.65 93.88
N GLU A 374 33.31 -78.47 94.35
CA GLU A 374 33.24 -78.14 95.79
C GLU A 374 32.24 -79.03 96.54
N GLU A 375 31.06 -79.28 95.98
CA GLU A 375 30.05 -80.11 96.63
C GLU A 375 30.51 -81.57 96.81
N LYS A 376 31.33 -82.07 95.88
CA LYS A 376 31.88 -83.42 95.93
C LYS A 376 32.88 -83.58 97.09
N GLN A 377 33.76 -82.59 97.29
CA GLN A 377 34.70 -82.57 98.41
C GLN A 377 33.97 -82.55 99.77
N ARG A 378 32.90 -81.75 99.89
CA ARG A 378 32.11 -81.65 101.13
C ARG A 378 31.41 -82.97 101.52
N LYS A 379 30.93 -83.74 100.53
CA LYS A 379 30.31 -85.07 100.76
C LYS A 379 31.33 -86.10 101.25
N GLU A 380 32.57 -86.01 100.79
CA GLU A 380 33.64 -86.93 101.15
C GLU A 380 34.11 -86.71 102.60
N GLU A 381 34.19 -85.45 103.03
CA GLU A 381 34.51 -85.07 104.41
C GLU A 381 33.45 -85.54 105.42
N GLN A 382 32.16 -85.42 105.07
CA GLN A 382 31.05 -85.91 105.91
C GLN A 382 31.07 -87.44 106.11
N LYS A 383 31.43 -88.20 105.07
CA LYS A 383 31.55 -89.67 105.18
C LYS A 383 32.65 -90.09 106.16
N ARG A 384 33.72 -89.31 106.27
CA ARG A 384 34.85 -89.60 107.17
C ARG A 384 34.46 -89.44 108.64
N LYS A 385 33.71 -88.39 108.98
CA LYS A 385 33.20 -88.15 110.35
C LYS A 385 32.30 -89.28 110.85
N ARG A 386 31.33 -89.70 110.02
CA ARG A 386 30.34 -90.73 110.38
C ARG A 386 30.93 -92.10 110.71
N ARG A 387 32.11 -92.41 110.16
CA ARG A 387 32.80 -93.68 110.41
C ARG A 387 33.43 -93.72 111.80
N MET A 388 33.92 -92.58 112.30
CA MET A 388 34.50 -92.50 113.65
C MET A 388 33.44 -92.65 114.76
N ASP A 389 32.24 -92.11 114.56
CA ASP A 389 31.17 -92.18 115.57
C ASP A 389 30.67 -93.62 115.83
N LEU A 390 30.71 -94.49 114.81
CA LEU A 390 30.24 -95.88 114.90
C LEU A 390 31.19 -96.78 115.71
N GLU A 391 32.51 -96.58 115.63
CA GLU A 391 33.49 -97.34 116.43
C GLU A 391 33.34 -97.08 117.93
N HIS A 392 32.95 -95.87 118.33
CA HIS A 392 32.77 -95.51 119.73
C HIS A 392 31.55 -96.22 120.38
N GLN A 393 30.50 -96.45 119.60
CA GLN A 393 29.28 -97.13 120.07
C GLN A 393 29.47 -98.65 120.27
N GLU A 394 30.34 -99.29 119.49
CA GLU A 394 30.64 -100.72 119.62
C GLU A 394 31.38 -101.04 120.94
N TYR A 395 32.27 -100.14 121.37
CA TYR A 395 33.05 -100.27 122.61
C TYR A 395 32.16 -100.25 123.87
N GLU A 396 31.23 -99.30 123.95
CA GLU A 396 30.29 -99.11 125.07
C GLU A 396 29.39 -100.33 125.30
N LEU A 397 28.88 -100.94 124.23
CA LEU A 397 27.95 -102.07 124.30
C LEU A 397 28.61 -103.36 124.81
N ARG A 398 29.88 -103.61 124.46
CA ARG A 398 30.64 -104.78 124.93
C ARG A 398 30.90 -104.76 126.44
N HIS A 399 31.16 -103.58 127.02
CA HIS A 399 31.45 -103.44 128.45
C HIS A 399 30.20 -103.65 129.34
N LYS A 400 29.01 -103.34 128.81
CA LYS A 400 27.72 -103.41 129.55
C LYS A 400 27.19 -104.83 129.69
N ILE A 401 27.46 -105.71 128.72
CA ILE A 401 26.97 -107.09 128.72
C ILE A 401 27.77 -107.98 129.70
N LEU A 402 29.10 -107.77 129.81
CA LEU A 402 29.97 -108.53 130.72
C LEU A 402 29.59 -108.36 132.20
N LYS A 403 29.00 -107.22 132.57
CA LYS A 403 28.57 -106.92 133.94
C LYS A 403 27.29 -107.65 134.35
N ASN A 404 26.41 -107.93 133.39
CA ASN A 404 25.10 -108.56 133.63
C ASN A 404 25.17 -110.09 133.70
N VAL A 405 26.20 -110.72 133.14
CA VAL A 405 26.39 -112.18 133.21
C VAL A 405 26.90 -112.60 134.60
N LYS A 406 27.84 -111.85 135.20
CA LYS A 406 28.38 -112.12 136.55
C LYS A 406 27.33 -112.02 137.67
N ALA A 407 26.40 -111.06 137.59
CA ALA A 407 25.36 -110.86 138.60
C ALA A 407 24.28 -111.96 138.63
N LYS A 408 24.21 -112.82 137.60
CA LYS A 408 23.20 -113.88 137.48
C LYS A 408 23.68 -115.25 137.98
N GLU A 409 24.99 -115.45 138.12
CA GLU A 409 25.59 -116.65 138.71
C GLU A 409 25.53 -116.61 140.26
N GLU A 410 25.77 -115.45 140.89
CA GLU A 410 25.70 -115.31 142.36
C GLU A 410 24.29 -115.57 142.93
N LYS A 411 23.23 -115.18 142.21
CA LYS A 411 21.84 -115.46 142.62
C LYS A 411 21.48 -116.95 142.59
N LYS A 412 22.17 -117.76 141.79
CA LYS A 412 21.95 -119.22 141.74
C LYS A 412 22.60 -119.98 142.89
N GLU A 413 23.60 -119.41 143.57
CA GLU A 413 24.23 -120.04 144.74
C GLU A 413 23.49 -119.74 146.06
N GLU A 414 22.79 -118.60 146.15
CA GLU A 414 22.14 -118.17 147.39
C GLU A 414 20.82 -118.90 147.68
N GLU A 415 20.02 -119.21 146.64
CA GLU A 415 18.77 -119.96 146.78
C GLU A 415 18.98 -121.43 147.20
N VAL A 416 20.13 -122.04 146.83
CA VAL A 416 20.49 -123.42 147.23
C VAL A 416 20.80 -123.49 148.73
N ARG A 417 21.24 -122.38 149.34
CA ARG A 417 21.65 -122.32 150.75
C ARG A 417 20.45 -122.18 151.70
N GLU A 418 19.33 -121.61 151.25
CA GLU A 418 18.15 -121.37 152.07
C GLU A 418 17.28 -122.63 152.26
N GLN A 419 17.36 -123.60 151.33
CA GLN A 419 16.74 -124.93 151.45
C GLN A 419 17.25 -125.77 152.63
N LEU A 420 18.40 -125.42 153.24
CA LEU A 420 18.98 -126.18 154.36
C LEU A 420 18.59 -125.69 155.77
N ARG A 421 17.97 -124.50 155.93
CA ARG A 421 17.87 -123.86 157.26
C ARG A 421 16.56 -124.07 158.05
N LYS A 422 15.45 -124.51 157.44
CA LYS A 422 14.16 -124.68 158.16
C LYS A 422 13.76 -126.13 158.47
N LYS A 423 14.65 -127.10 158.23
CA LYS A 423 14.47 -128.51 158.60
C LYS A 423 14.81 -128.86 160.07
N LEU A 424 15.25 -127.91 160.90
CA LEU A 424 15.65 -128.20 162.29
C LEU A 424 15.21 -127.09 163.26
N GLY A 425 14.13 -127.35 164.02
CA GLY A 425 13.75 -126.48 165.14
C GLY A 425 12.35 -126.66 165.73
N LYS A 426 12.06 -127.84 166.31
CA LYS A 426 11.27 -128.09 167.55
C LYS A 426 9.80 -127.56 167.61
N ARG A 427 8.75 -128.34 167.87
CA ARG A 427 8.39 -129.19 169.06
C ARG A 427 8.55 -128.46 170.41
N LYS A 428 7.41 -128.09 171.04
CA LYS A 428 7.13 -127.29 172.27
C LYS A 428 6.78 -125.82 171.97
N GLU A 429 5.66 -125.25 172.40
CA GLU A 429 4.62 -125.66 173.38
C GLU A 429 3.35 -126.24 172.71
N LYS A 430 2.81 -127.33 173.27
CA LYS A 430 1.50 -127.48 173.94
C LYS A 430 0.31 -127.65 173.00
#